data_AF-A0A848B0T4-F1
#
_entry.id   AF-A0A848B0T4-F1
#
_cell.length_a   1.000
_cell.length_b   1.000
_cell.length_c   1.000
_cell.angle_alpha   90.00
_cell.angle_beta   90.00
_cell.angle_gamma   90.00
#
_symmetry.space_group_name_H-M   'P 1'
#
loop_
_entity.id
_entity.type
_entity.pdbx_description
1 polymer ?
#
loop_
_entity_poly.entity_id
_entity_poly.type
_entity_poly.pdbx_seq_one_letter_code
_entity_poly.pdbx_strand_id
1 'polypeptide(L)'
;MFTLFDLKNSVPLTPQETAAVWHVLDDYSRTAAGAWLRGFPVRSFELRWCPAMTDAVMGAFVPSRPRTIYLMPEQTGMAVSTTWAEIMTPTVIHELRHAWQFMRCPWLYVLCALPVLREYTLEVDAGRIGREAETIVENMLGWHDGLAFERKRREKNDSDSH
;
A
#
# COMPACT_ATOMS: atom_id res chain seq x y z
N MET A 1 -15.88 -8.76 12.42
CA MET A 1 -14.71 -9.68 12.44
C MET A 1 -14.42 -10.03 11.00
N PHE A 2 -13.27 -9.59 10.49
CA PHE A 2 -12.84 -9.85 9.11
C PHE A 2 -12.46 -11.32 8.95
N THR A 3 -12.97 -11.97 7.90
CA THR A 3 -12.71 -13.39 7.61
C THR A 3 -12.26 -13.58 6.17
N LEU A 4 -11.58 -14.70 5.90
CA LEU A 4 -11.14 -15.08 4.55
C LEU A 4 -12.28 -15.15 3.52
N PHE A 5 -13.51 -15.41 3.97
CA PHE A 5 -14.68 -15.47 3.09
C PHE A 5 -15.09 -14.09 2.57
N ASP A 6 -14.80 -13.05 3.34
CA ASP A 6 -15.13 -11.67 2.98
C ASP A 6 -14.28 -11.15 1.80
N LEU A 7 -13.14 -11.80 1.55
CA LEU A 7 -12.26 -11.53 0.41
C LEU A 7 -12.90 -11.87 -0.95
N LYS A 8 -13.98 -12.66 -0.97
CA LYS A 8 -14.63 -13.13 -2.20
C LYS A 8 -15.20 -11.97 -3.04
N ASN A 9 -15.65 -10.91 -2.39
CA ASN A 9 -16.25 -9.74 -3.04
C ASN A 9 -15.22 -8.65 -3.36
N SER A 10 -13.93 -8.96 -3.25
CA SER A 10 -12.88 -8.02 -3.61
C SER A 10 -12.87 -7.74 -5.11
N VAL A 11 -12.52 -6.52 -5.50
CA VAL A 11 -12.38 -6.08 -6.90
C VAL A 11 -10.95 -5.66 -7.17
N PRO A 12 -10.38 -5.95 -8.35
CA PRO A 12 -9.02 -5.48 -8.68
C PRO A 12 -8.97 -3.95 -8.71
N LEU A 13 -7.83 -3.38 -8.32
CA LEU A 13 -7.56 -1.96 -8.56
C LEU A 13 -7.60 -1.67 -10.07
N THR A 14 -8.04 -0.48 -10.44
CA THR A 14 -7.96 -0.03 -11.84
C THR A 14 -6.48 0.10 -12.27
N PRO A 15 -6.16 0.08 -13.58
CA PRO A 15 -4.80 0.29 -14.05
C PRO A 15 -4.20 1.62 -13.57
N GLN A 16 -5.01 2.67 -13.47
CA GLN A 16 -4.61 4.00 -13.00
C GLN A 16 -4.27 3.99 -11.51
N GLU A 17 -5.13 3.41 -10.66
CA GLU A 17 -4.85 3.25 -9.22
C GLU A 17 -3.60 2.41 -8.98
N THR A 18 -3.49 1.31 -9.71
CA THR A 18 -2.35 0.40 -9.64
C THR A 18 -1.06 1.12 -10.02
N ALA A 19 -1.09 1.92 -11.10
CA ALA A 19 0.06 2.73 -11.50
C ALA A 19 0.45 3.78 -10.45
N ALA A 20 -0.53 4.40 -9.79
CA ALA A 20 -0.31 5.39 -8.75
C ALA A 20 0.41 4.78 -7.53
N VAL A 21 -0.09 3.64 -7.03
CA VAL A 21 0.57 2.86 -5.98
C VAL A 21 2.00 2.49 -6.37
N TRP A 22 2.18 2.00 -7.60
CA TRP A 22 3.50 1.60 -8.06
C TRP A 22 4.48 2.76 -8.21
N HIS A 23 4.02 3.93 -8.60
CA HIS A 23 4.86 5.12 -8.68
C HIS A 23 5.43 5.47 -7.31
N VAL A 24 4.57 5.55 -6.29
CA VAL A 24 4.98 5.83 -4.90
C VAL A 24 5.90 4.72 -4.37
N LEU A 25 5.62 3.46 -4.70
CA LEU A 25 6.49 2.34 -4.33
C LEU A 25 7.87 2.39 -4.99
N ASP A 26 7.95 2.80 -6.26
CA ASP A 26 9.23 2.97 -6.95
C ASP A 26 10.06 4.05 -6.23
N ASP A 27 9.45 5.17 -5.85
CA ASP A 27 10.12 6.24 -5.11
C ASP A 27 10.57 5.77 -3.71
N TYR A 28 9.70 5.07 -2.98
CA TYR A 28 10.05 4.46 -1.70
C TYR A 28 11.20 3.46 -1.84
N SER A 29 11.24 2.64 -2.90
CA SER A 29 12.30 1.64 -3.15
C SER A 29 13.70 2.24 -3.35
N ARG A 30 13.77 3.53 -3.73
CA ARG A 30 15.02 4.28 -3.90
C ARG A 30 15.60 4.74 -2.56
N THR A 31 14.80 4.78 -1.50
CA THR A 31 15.26 5.11 -0.15
C THR A 31 16.05 3.95 0.48
N ALA A 32 16.80 4.25 1.55
CA ALA A 32 17.46 3.21 2.33
C ALA A 32 16.45 2.25 2.98
N ALA A 33 15.31 2.76 3.45
CA ALA A 33 14.24 1.96 4.06
C ALA A 33 13.57 1.01 3.06
N GLY A 34 13.36 1.44 1.82
CA GLY A 34 12.76 0.62 0.76
C GLY A 34 13.73 -0.31 0.04
N ALA A 35 15.00 -0.37 0.44
CA ALA A 35 16.02 -1.14 -0.26
C ALA A 35 15.67 -2.64 -0.44
N TRP A 36 14.91 -3.21 0.49
CA TRP A 36 14.47 -4.61 0.46
C TRP A 36 13.50 -4.92 -0.70
N LEU A 37 12.83 -3.91 -1.27
CA LEU A 37 11.92 -4.08 -2.40
C LEU A 37 12.65 -4.30 -3.73
N ARG A 38 13.91 -3.85 -3.87
CA ARG A 38 14.64 -3.84 -5.16
C ARG A 38 14.92 -5.24 -5.74
N GLY A 39 14.87 -6.28 -4.93
CA GLY A 39 14.99 -7.68 -5.36
C GLY A 39 13.70 -8.49 -5.18
N PHE A 40 12.60 -7.85 -4.78
CA PHE A 40 11.33 -8.50 -4.50
C PHE A 40 10.38 -8.29 -5.68
N PRO A 41 9.66 -9.32 -6.18
CA PRO A 41 8.83 -9.22 -7.37
C PRO A 41 7.50 -8.50 -7.09
N VAL A 42 7.56 -7.25 -6.62
CA VAL A 42 6.40 -6.43 -6.20
C VAL A 42 5.35 -6.31 -7.30
N ARG A 43 5.78 -6.16 -8.56
CA ARG A 43 4.89 -6.04 -9.74
C ARG A 43 4.10 -7.31 -10.05
N SER A 44 4.48 -8.45 -9.47
CA SER A 44 3.75 -9.72 -9.64
C SER A 44 2.56 -9.84 -8.69
N PHE A 45 2.40 -8.92 -7.74
CA PHE A 45 1.29 -8.90 -6.82
C PHE A 45 0.09 -8.21 -7.45
N GLU A 46 -1.07 -8.84 -7.30
CA GLU A 46 -2.35 -8.26 -7.61
C GLU A 46 -2.86 -7.46 -6.40
N LEU A 47 -3.25 -6.21 -6.63
CA LEU A 47 -3.87 -5.36 -5.62
C LEU A 47 -5.39 -5.41 -5.80
N ARG A 48 -6.12 -5.61 -4.71
CA ARG A 48 -7.59 -5.68 -4.74
C ARG A 48 -8.22 -4.87 -3.62
N TRP A 49 -9.25 -4.10 -3.94
CA TRP A 49 -10.12 -3.46 -2.96
C TRP A 49 -11.04 -4.51 -2.33
N CYS A 50 -11.11 -4.56 -1.00
CA CYS A 50 -12.00 -5.45 -0.26
C CYS A 50 -13.03 -4.65 0.55
N PRO A 51 -14.31 -4.64 0.15
CA PRO A 51 -15.36 -3.87 0.83
C PRO A 51 -15.61 -4.22 2.30
N ALA A 52 -15.12 -5.37 2.77
CA ALA A 52 -15.26 -5.79 4.15
C ALA A 52 -14.13 -5.27 5.08
N MET A 53 -13.13 -4.59 4.52
CA MET A 53 -12.08 -3.93 5.27
C MET A 53 -12.61 -2.65 5.92
N THR A 54 -12.00 -2.27 7.05
CA THR A 54 -12.43 -1.15 7.90
C THR A 54 -11.20 -0.42 8.41
N ASP A 55 -11.36 0.72 9.07
CA ASP A 55 -10.23 1.47 9.63
C ASP A 55 -9.38 0.66 10.62
N ALA A 56 -9.94 -0.41 11.20
CA ALA A 56 -9.20 -1.33 12.06
C ALA A 56 -8.35 -2.35 11.27
N VAL A 57 -8.67 -2.62 10.01
CA VAL A 57 -8.00 -3.57 9.12
C VAL A 57 -7.97 -2.97 7.72
N MET A 58 -6.97 -2.13 7.47
CA MET A 58 -6.84 -1.38 6.22
C MET A 58 -6.21 -2.20 5.10
N GLY A 59 -5.48 -3.27 5.44
CA GLY A 59 -4.79 -4.15 4.49
C GLY A 59 -4.80 -5.60 4.97
N ALA A 60 -4.57 -6.52 4.03
CA ALA A 60 -4.29 -7.91 4.35
C ALA A 60 -3.51 -8.62 3.24
N PHE A 61 -2.39 -9.23 3.63
CA PHE A 61 -1.73 -10.31 2.92
C PHE A 61 -2.23 -11.67 3.43
N VAL A 62 -2.39 -12.64 2.52
CA VAL A 62 -2.91 -13.97 2.86
C VAL A 62 -2.02 -15.06 2.27
N PRO A 63 -1.43 -15.96 3.09
CA PRO A 63 -0.56 -17.03 2.58
C PRO A 63 -1.21 -17.96 1.55
N SER A 64 -2.53 -18.18 1.65
CA SER A 64 -3.29 -19.01 0.71
C SER A 64 -3.46 -18.36 -0.68
N ARG A 65 -3.20 -17.05 -0.79
CA ARG A 65 -3.15 -16.28 -2.04
C ARG A 65 -1.89 -15.42 -2.04
N PRO A 66 -0.70 -16.04 -2.17
CA PRO A 66 0.57 -15.40 -1.85
C PRO A 66 1.01 -14.32 -2.83
N ARG A 67 0.19 -14.00 -3.85
CA ARG A 67 0.42 -12.93 -4.82
C ARG A 67 -0.72 -11.92 -4.85
N THR A 68 -1.52 -11.83 -3.79
CA THR A 68 -2.62 -10.89 -3.71
C THR A 68 -2.54 -10.11 -2.42
N ILE A 69 -2.69 -8.79 -2.52
CA ILE A 69 -2.84 -7.87 -1.39
C ILE A 69 -4.22 -7.28 -1.47
N TYR A 70 -4.92 -7.33 -0.34
CA TYR A 70 -6.24 -6.76 -0.17
C TYR A 70 -6.11 -5.43 0.56
N LEU A 71 -6.88 -4.43 0.12
CA LEU A 71 -6.83 -3.07 0.63
C LEU A 71 -8.24 -2.55 0.91
N MET A 72 -8.35 -1.64 1.87
CA MET A 72 -9.59 -0.96 2.18
C MET A 72 -10.00 0.00 1.05
N PRO A 73 -11.19 -0.14 0.46
CA PRO A 73 -11.69 0.80 -0.53
C PRO A 73 -11.99 2.16 0.12
N GLU A 74 -12.02 3.18 -0.72
CA GLU A 74 -12.52 4.50 -0.34
C GLU A 74 -14.01 4.40 0.05
N GLN A 75 -14.37 4.83 1.25
CA GLN A 75 -15.74 4.66 1.80
C GLN A 75 -16.79 5.59 1.14
N THR A 76 -16.36 6.63 0.42
CA THR A 76 -17.20 7.75 -0.01
C THR A 76 -18.00 7.54 -1.30
N GLY A 77 -17.95 6.35 -1.93
CA GLY A 77 -18.84 5.99 -3.04
C GLY A 77 -18.71 6.81 -4.34
N MET A 78 -17.83 7.82 -4.37
CA MET A 78 -17.38 8.46 -5.60
C MET A 78 -16.20 7.66 -6.16
N ALA A 79 -16.08 7.63 -7.48
CA ALA A 79 -15.09 6.87 -8.22
C ALA A 79 -13.72 6.89 -7.52
N VAL A 80 -13.22 5.69 -7.21
CA VAL A 80 -11.96 5.44 -6.51
C VAL A 80 -10.90 6.40 -7.05
N SER A 81 -10.48 7.34 -6.21
CA SER A 81 -9.50 8.33 -6.63
C SER A 81 -8.11 7.68 -6.65
N THR A 82 -7.30 8.00 -7.65
CA THR A 82 -5.87 7.62 -7.66
C THR A 82 -5.16 8.10 -6.39
N THR A 83 -5.62 9.21 -5.81
CA THR A 83 -5.18 9.75 -4.52
C THR A 83 -5.40 8.77 -3.37
N TRP A 84 -6.56 8.12 -3.28
CA TRP A 84 -6.77 7.10 -2.24
C TRP A 84 -5.79 5.93 -2.40
N ALA A 85 -5.56 5.50 -3.63
CA ALA A 85 -4.58 4.44 -3.90
C ALA A 85 -3.17 4.84 -3.45
N GLU A 86 -2.76 6.09 -3.71
CA GLU A 86 -1.49 6.64 -3.23
C GLU A 86 -1.41 6.67 -1.70
N ILE A 87 -2.46 7.15 -1.02
CA ILE A 87 -2.57 7.18 0.45
C ILE A 87 -2.47 5.77 1.05
N MET A 88 -3.00 4.76 0.36
CA MET A 88 -2.94 3.37 0.80
C MET A 88 -1.58 2.70 0.59
N THR A 89 -0.61 3.38 -0.04
CA THR A 89 0.71 2.80 -0.35
C THR A 89 1.50 2.33 0.89
N PRO A 90 1.52 3.05 2.04
CA PRO A 90 2.16 2.56 3.26
C PRO A 90 1.56 1.22 3.73
N THR A 91 0.23 1.08 3.65
CA THR A 91 -0.47 -0.17 3.92
C THR A 91 -0.03 -1.26 2.94
N VAL A 92 0.09 -0.95 1.64
CA VAL A 92 0.64 -1.90 0.66
C VAL A 92 2.07 -2.32 1.00
N ILE A 93 2.93 -1.39 1.43
CA ILE A 93 4.31 -1.67 1.84
C ILE A 93 4.33 -2.62 3.04
N HIS A 94 3.46 -2.39 4.02
CA HIS A 94 3.29 -3.25 5.18
C HIS A 94 2.90 -4.68 4.77
N GLU A 95 1.88 -4.82 3.91
CA GLU A 95 1.45 -6.15 3.45
C GLU A 95 2.48 -6.84 2.53
N LEU A 96 3.19 -6.08 1.69
CA LEU A 96 4.32 -6.59 0.91
C LEU A 96 5.44 -7.08 1.83
N ARG A 97 5.62 -6.47 3.00
CA ARG A 97 6.63 -6.92 3.97
C ARG A 97 6.26 -8.28 4.53
N HIS A 98 4.99 -8.52 4.84
CA HIS A 98 4.50 -9.85 5.20
C HIS A 98 4.69 -10.86 4.08
N ALA A 99 4.38 -10.48 2.84
CA ALA A 99 4.61 -11.33 1.69
C ALA A 99 6.10 -11.68 1.52
N TRP A 100 6.99 -10.71 1.72
CA TRP A 100 8.44 -10.93 1.67
C TRP A 100 8.93 -11.87 2.77
N GLN A 101 8.45 -11.70 4.01
CA GLN A 101 8.76 -12.59 5.13
C GLN A 101 8.29 -14.02 4.84
N PHE A 102 7.07 -14.17 4.32
CA PHE A 102 6.52 -15.47 3.91
C PHE A 102 7.32 -16.12 2.78
N MET A 103 7.65 -15.38 1.72
CA MET A 103 8.40 -15.93 0.58
C MET A 103 9.84 -16.30 0.93
N ARG A 104 10.45 -15.63 1.91
CA ARG A 104 11.82 -15.94 2.35
C ARG A 104 11.86 -17.19 3.24
N CYS A 105 10.95 -17.30 4.21
CA CYS A 105 10.87 -18.42 5.16
C CYS A 105 9.40 -18.76 5.50
N PRO A 106 8.70 -19.54 4.66
CA PRO A 106 7.26 -19.82 4.85
C PRO A 106 6.93 -20.48 6.19
N TRP A 107 7.76 -21.42 6.63
CA TRP A 107 7.56 -22.15 7.88
C TRP A 107 7.69 -21.27 9.11
N LEU A 108 8.71 -20.41 9.12
CA LEU A 108 8.90 -19.45 10.20
C LEU A 108 7.77 -18.43 10.23
N TYR A 109 7.31 -17.98 9.06
CA TYR A 109 6.16 -17.09 8.97
C TYR A 109 4.90 -17.73 9.56
N VAL A 110 4.57 -18.97 9.21
CA VAL A 110 3.39 -19.67 9.77
C VAL A 110 3.51 -19.83 11.29
N LEU A 111 4.69 -20.16 11.80
CA LEU A 111 4.94 -20.26 13.24
C LEU A 111 4.79 -18.90 13.95
N CYS A 112 5.33 -17.85 13.35
CA CYS A 112 5.23 -16.49 13.84
C CYS A 112 3.84 -15.86 13.62
N ALA A 113 2.97 -16.43 12.76
CA ALA A 113 1.61 -15.94 12.52
C ALA A 113 0.61 -16.37 13.61
N LEU A 114 1.04 -17.19 14.58
CA LEU A 114 0.23 -17.52 15.75
C LEU A 114 -0.10 -16.24 16.54
N PRO A 115 -1.34 -16.04 17.04
CA PRO A 115 -1.82 -14.74 17.51
C PRO A 115 -0.87 -14.02 18.48
N VAL A 116 -0.33 -14.74 19.46
CA VAL A 116 0.59 -14.18 20.46
C VAL A 116 1.97 -13.90 19.84
N LEU A 117 2.51 -14.79 19.03
CA LEU A 117 3.84 -14.60 18.42
C LEU A 117 3.83 -13.52 17.33
N ARG A 118 2.69 -13.36 16.65
CA ARG A 118 2.50 -12.41 15.55
C ARG A 118 2.71 -10.97 16.01
N GLU A 119 2.09 -10.60 17.12
CA GLU A 119 2.20 -9.28 17.70
C GLU A 119 3.63 -8.92 18.10
N TYR A 120 4.44 -9.89 18.54
CA TYR A 120 5.82 -9.68 18.99
C TYR A 120 6.88 -9.88 17.90
N THR A 121 6.52 -10.41 16.72
CA THR A 121 7.50 -10.72 15.67
C THR A 121 7.14 -10.07 14.34
N LEU A 122 6.12 -10.58 13.66
CA LEU A 122 5.74 -10.15 12.31
C LEU A 122 5.24 -8.71 12.30
N GLU A 123 4.37 -8.36 13.24
CA GLU A 123 3.75 -7.03 13.33
C GLU A 123 4.72 -5.96 13.82
N VAL A 124 5.72 -6.32 14.65
CA VAL A 124 6.76 -5.36 15.08
C VAL A 124 7.60 -4.92 13.90
N ASP A 125 8.09 -5.87 13.09
CA ASP A 125 8.92 -5.56 11.92
C ASP A 125 8.10 -4.89 10.81
N ALA A 126 6.94 -5.45 10.46
CA ALA A 126 6.07 -4.88 9.44
C ALA A 126 5.51 -3.51 9.86
N GLY A 127 5.15 -3.34 11.13
CA GLY A 127 4.67 -2.07 11.68
C GLY A 127 5.76 -1.00 11.74
N ARG A 128 7.01 -1.36 12.05
CA ARG A 128 8.14 -0.41 11.97
C ARG A 128 8.35 0.07 10.54
N ILE A 129 8.43 -0.86 9.59
CA ILE A 129 8.61 -0.54 8.16
C ILE A 129 7.42 0.26 7.63
N GLY A 130 6.20 -0.09 8.04
CA GLY A 130 4.97 0.62 7.68
C GLY A 130 4.97 2.08 8.16
N ARG A 131 5.33 2.34 9.43
CA ARG A 131 5.42 3.71 9.98
C ARG A 131 6.52 4.55 9.31
N GLU A 132 7.68 3.94 9.05
CA GLU A 132 8.75 4.60 8.29
C GLU A 132 8.28 4.93 6.86
N ALA A 133 7.57 4.00 6.23
CA ALA A 133 6.98 4.21 4.91
C ALA A 133 5.92 5.31 4.92
N GLU A 134 5.02 5.34 5.90
CA GLU A 134 4.01 6.38 6.08
C GLU A 134 4.66 7.77 6.15
N THR A 135 5.66 7.95 7.01
CA THR A 135 6.38 9.23 7.12
C THR A 135 7.05 9.64 5.79
N ILE A 136 7.64 8.69 5.06
CA ILE A 136 8.31 8.97 3.78
C ILE A 136 7.29 9.31 2.70
N VAL A 137 6.20 8.54 2.62
CA VAL A 137 5.14 8.71 1.62
C VAL A 137 4.38 10.00 1.86
N GLU A 138 4.02 10.35 3.10
CA GLU A 138 3.39 11.64 3.43
C GLU A 138 4.23 12.83 2.94
N ASN A 139 5.55 12.78 3.17
CA ASN A 139 6.46 13.81 2.70
C ASN A 139 6.52 13.87 1.16
N MET A 140 6.49 12.72 0.47
CA MET A 140 6.48 12.65 -0.99
C MET A 140 5.17 13.17 -1.59
N LEU A 141 4.02 12.78 -1.03
CA LEU A 141 2.70 13.21 -1.48
C LEU A 141 2.51 14.71 -1.24
N GLY A 142 2.88 15.21 -0.07
CA GLY A 142 2.86 16.65 0.21
C GLY A 142 3.72 17.47 -0.76
N TRP A 143 4.84 16.91 -1.21
CA TRP A 143 5.69 17.53 -2.24
C TRP A 143 5.03 17.50 -3.64
N HIS A 144 4.41 16.38 -4.02
CA HIS A 144 3.66 16.27 -5.29
C HIS A 144 2.48 17.24 -5.37
N ASP A 145 1.69 17.34 -4.31
CA ASP A 145 0.56 18.26 -4.23
C ASP A 145 1.03 19.72 -4.30
N GLY A 146 2.15 20.04 -3.62
CA GLY A 146 2.78 21.37 -3.70
C GLY A 146 3.21 21.74 -5.12
N LEU A 147 3.87 20.83 -5.84
CA LEU A 147 4.26 21.04 -7.23
C LEU A 147 3.06 21.16 -8.18
N ALA A 148 2.02 20.35 -7.99
CA ALA A 148 0.80 20.43 -8.78
C ALA A 148 0.08 21.77 -8.57
N PHE A 149 0.07 22.26 -7.34
CA PHE A 149 -0.47 23.58 -7.00
C PHE A 149 0.33 24.71 -7.66
N GLU A 150 1.66 24.68 -7.58
CA GLU A 150 2.52 25.68 -8.24
C GLU A 150 2.36 25.67 -9.76
N ARG A 151 2.24 24.48 -10.38
CA ARG A 151 2.01 24.35 -11.82
C ARG A 151 0.68 24.98 -12.24
N LYS A 152 -0.42 24.64 -11.55
CA LYS A 152 -1.75 25.24 -11.82
C LYS A 152 -1.75 26.76 -11.63
N ARG A 153 -1.00 27.27 -10.64
CA ARG A 153 -0.86 28.72 -10.42
C ARG A 153 -0.13 29.40 -11.58
N ARG A 154 0.93 28.78 -12.12
CA ARG A 154 1.64 29.31 -13.30
C ARG A 154 0.75 29.31 -14.54
N GLU A 155 0.06 28.21 -14.82
CA GLU A 155 -0.87 28.10 -15.96
C GLU A 155 -2.00 29.13 -15.88
N LYS A 156 -2.54 29.39 -14.69
CA LYS A 156 -3.56 30.43 -14.47
C LYS A 156 -3.00 31.83 -14.70
N ASN A 157 -1.83 32.14 -14.16
CA ASN A 157 -1.19 33.45 -14.35
C ASN A 157 -0.86 33.71 -15.83
N ASP A 158 -0.43 32.68 -16.57
CA ASP A 158 -0.17 32.81 -18.01
C ASP A 158 -1.46 32.98 -18.82
N SER A 159 -2.57 32.39 -18.36
CA SER A 159 -3.90 32.53 -18.99
C SER A 159 -4.54 33.90 -18.74
N ASP A 160 -4.33 34.51 -17.57
CA ASP A 160 -4.83 35.84 -17.22
C ASP A 160 -4.00 36.98 -17.86
N SER A 161 -2.89 36.64 -18.52
CA SER A 161 -1.95 37.57 -19.17
C SER A 161 -2.15 37.69 -20.69
N HIS A 162 -3.23 37.15 -21.26
CA HIS A 162 -3.64 37.24 -22.67
C HIS A 162 -5.07 37.75 -22.78
#